data_AF-F3GCZ0-F1
#
_entry.id   AF-F3GCZ0-F1
#
_cell.length_a   1.000
_cell.length_b   1.000
_cell.length_c   1.000
_cell.angle_alpha   90.00
_cell.angle_beta   90.00
_cell.angle_gamma   90.00
#
_symmetry.space_group_name_H-M   'P 1'
#
loop_
_entity.id
_entity.type
_entity.pdbx_description
1 polymer ?
#
loop_
_entity_poly.entity_id
_entity_poly.type
_entity_poly.pdbx_seq_one_letter_code
_entity_poly.pdbx_strand_id
1 'polypeptide(L)'
;ILAASFTATALWTLVPDKMDDDEASTARKFGPFMTTLITFFIAEIGDKTQIATVMLAAQYSYLWLVILGTTVGMLLANVPVVLAGNFAAEKLPLTLIRRLAACAFFVLALVAVYKAMQVSGWV
;
A
#
# COMPACT_ATOMS: atom_id res chain seq x y z
N ILE A 1 -19.56 2.64 -3.65
CA ILE A 1 -18.26 3.08 -4.20
C ILE A 1 -17.13 2.14 -3.77
N LEU A 2 -16.82 2.02 -2.47
CA LEU A 2 -15.72 1.16 -1.98
C LEU A 2 -15.73 -0.28 -2.49
N ALA A 3 -16.89 -0.96 -2.44
CA ALA A 3 -17.02 -2.33 -2.97
C ALA A 3 -16.66 -2.41 -4.46
N ALA A 4 -17.16 -1.49 -5.28
CA ALA A 4 -16.87 -1.44 -6.70
C ALA A 4 -15.37 -1.18 -6.97
N SER A 5 -14.75 -0.29 -6.19
CA SER A 5 -13.30 -0.03 -6.27
C SER A 5 -12.48 -1.28 -5.96
N PHE A 6 -12.78 -1.99 -4.87
CA PHE A 6 -12.07 -3.22 -4.52
C PHE A 6 -12.28 -4.34 -5.53
N THR A 7 -13.49 -4.49 -6.08
CA THR A 7 -13.74 -5.45 -7.16
C THR A 7 -12.95 -5.10 -8.42
N ALA A 8 -12.92 -3.82 -8.81
CA ALA A 8 -12.13 -3.36 -9.95
C ALA A 8 -10.62 -3.64 -9.75
N THR A 9 -10.09 -3.33 -8.57
CA THR A 9 -8.68 -3.63 -8.23
C THR A 9 -8.41 -5.13 -8.23
N ALA A 10 -9.29 -5.95 -7.63
CA ALA A 10 -9.11 -7.41 -7.62
C ALA A 10 -9.02 -8.01 -9.04
N LEU A 11 -9.87 -7.54 -9.96
CA LEU A 11 -9.86 -7.98 -11.34
C LEU A 11 -8.63 -7.46 -12.08
N TRP A 12 -8.29 -6.18 -11.92
CA TRP A 12 -7.11 -5.56 -12.54
C TRP A 12 -5.82 -6.23 -12.11
N THR A 13 -5.67 -6.56 -10.82
CA THR A 13 -4.50 -7.25 -10.28
C THR A 13 -4.25 -8.59 -10.96
N LEU A 14 -5.27 -9.30 -11.48
CA LEU A 14 -5.06 -10.57 -12.18
C LEU A 14 -4.42 -10.39 -13.57
N VAL A 15 -4.53 -9.22 -14.18
CA VAL A 15 -3.90 -8.90 -15.47
C VAL A 15 -2.38 -8.91 -15.28
N PRO A 16 -1.63 -9.69 -16.08
CA PRO A 16 -0.18 -9.65 -16.01
C PRO A 16 0.36 -8.32 -16.51
N ASP A 17 0.97 -7.56 -15.60
CA ASP A 17 1.85 -6.47 -15.99
C ASP A 17 3.01 -7.03 -16.82
N LYS A 18 3.20 -6.46 -18.00
CA LYS A 18 4.41 -6.64 -18.80
C LYS A 18 5.30 -5.44 -18.46
N MET A 19 6.50 -5.70 -17.98
CA MET A 19 7.50 -4.64 -17.88
C MET A 19 8.02 -4.41 -19.29
N ASP A 20 7.63 -3.28 -19.88
CA ASP A 20 8.18 -2.86 -21.16
C ASP A 20 9.67 -2.54 -20.96
N ASP A 21 10.51 -2.87 -21.96
CA ASP A 21 11.97 -2.78 -21.85
C ASP A 21 12.46 -1.35 -21.46
N ASP A 22 11.65 -0.32 -21.78
CA ASP A 22 11.88 1.07 -21.42
C ASP A 22 11.68 1.38 -19.92
N GLU A 23 10.74 0.69 -19.25
CA GLU A 23 10.53 0.82 -17.79
C GLU A 23 11.67 0.15 -17.02
N ALA A 24 12.11 -1.02 -17.47
CA ALA A 24 13.26 -1.71 -16.92
C ALA A 24 14.56 -0.87 -17.07
N SER A 25 14.71 -0.17 -18.20
CA SER A 25 15.82 0.77 -18.46
C SER A 25 15.78 1.98 -17.51
N THR A 26 14.61 2.55 -17.27
CA THR A 26 14.43 3.71 -16.38
C THR A 26 14.66 3.33 -14.90
N ALA A 27 14.12 2.20 -14.46
CA ALA A 27 14.35 1.63 -13.13
C ALA A 27 15.82 1.19 -12.91
N ARG A 28 16.59 0.96 -13.98
CA ARG A 28 18.03 0.68 -13.90
C ARG A 28 18.87 1.96 -13.87
N LYS A 29 18.39 3.07 -14.45
CA LYS A 29 19.04 4.40 -14.36
C LYS A 29 18.93 5.01 -12.97
N PHE A 30 17.76 4.87 -12.33
CA PHE A 30 17.56 5.26 -10.93
C PHE A 30 17.85 4.05 -10.04
N GLY A 31 18.89 4.11 -9.21
CA GLY A 31 19.21 3.01 -8.29
C GLY A 31 18.02 2.65 -7.37
N PRO A 32 18.01 1.46 -6.73
CA PRO A 32 16.89 0.95 -5.94
C PRO A 32 16.37 1.94 -4.89
N PHE A 33 17.28 2.72 -4.29
CA PHE A 33 16.93 3.77 -3.34
C PHE A 33 16.05 4.87 -3.96
N MET A 34 16.46 5.42 -5.11
CA MET A 34 15.78 6.56 -5.71
C MET A 34 14.43 6.16 -6.30
N THR A 35 14.36 4.98 -6.92
CA THR A 35 13.11 4.39 -7.40
C THR A 35 12.12 4.20 -6.26
N THR A 36 12.54 3.55 -5.18
CA THR A 36 11.68 3.32 -4.01
C THR A 36 11.26 4.64 -3.36
N LEU A 37 12.17 5.60 -3.22
CA LEU A 37 11.88 6.91 -2.64
C LEU A 37 10.79 7.64 -3.42
N ILE A 38 10.91 7.72 -4.74
CA ILE A 38 9.93 8.43 -5.59
C ILE A 38 8.59 7.69 -5.57
N THR A 39 8.60 6.36 -5.74
CA THR A 39 7.37 5.56 -5.75
C THR A 39 6.62 5.66 -4.42
N PHE A 40 7.29 5.50 -3.29
CA PHE A 40 6.67 5.63 -1.97
C PHE A 40 6.22 7.06 -1.69
N PHE A 41 7.02 8.06 -2.07
CA PHE A 41 6.64 9.45 -1.88
C PHE A 41 5.31 9.75 -2.58
N ILE A 42 5.20 9.44 -3.88
CA ILE A 42 3.98 9.67 -4.67
C ILE A 42 2.81 8.85 -4.10
N ALA A 43 3.04 7.58 -3.74
CA ALA A 43 2.00 6.70 -3.21
C ALA A 43 1.43 7.18 -1.87
N GLU A 44 2.27 7.82 -1.03
CA GLU A 44 1.89 8.27 0.31
C GLU A 44 1.46 9.75 0.38
N ILE A 45 1.59 10.53 -0.71
CA ILE A 45 1.08 11.91 -0.72
C ILE A 45 -0.44 11.91 -0.52
N GLY A 46 -0.89 12.56 0.56
CA GLY A 46 -2.31 12.70 0.89
C GLY A 46 -2.91 11.51 1.61
N ASP A 47 -2.09 10.55 2.09
CA ASP A 47 -2.60 9.43 2.88
C ASP A 47 -3.10 9.88 4.26
N LYS A 48 -3.95 9.05 4.87
CA LYS A 48 -4.48 9.21 6.22
C LYS A 48 -3.38 9.33 7.26
N THR A 49 -2.24 8.66 7.07
CA THR A 49 -1.08 8.80 7.95
C THR A 49 -0.54 10.24 7.98
N GLN A 50 -0.56 10.95 6.84
CA GLN A 50 -0.18 12.36 6.78
C GLN A 50 -1.16 13.25 7.55
N ILE A 51 -2.47 13.04 7.36
CA ILE A 51 -3.51 13.77 8.10
C ILE A 51 -3.36 13.52 9.61
N ALA A 52 -3.18 12.27 10.03
CA ALA A 52 -2.97 11.91 11.43
C ALA A 52 -1.71 12.59 12.00
N THR A 53 -0.63 12.63 11.24
CA THR A 53 0.63 13.30 11.64
C THR A 53 0.43 14.79 11.81
N VAL A 54 -0.27 15.45 10.88
CA VAL A 54 -0.60 16.89 10.97
C VAL A 54 -1.52 17.16 12.17
N MET A 55 -2.52 16.32 12.41
CA MET A 55 -3.39 16.43 13.59
C MET A 55 -2.61 16.24 14.90
N LEU A 56 -1.62 15.36 14.93
CA LEU A 56 -0.75 15.18 16.08
C LEU A 56 0.16 16.40 16.28
N ALA A 57 0.75 16.91 15.20
CA ALA A 57 1.57 18.12 15.21
C ALA A 57 0.78 19.37 15.66
N ALA A 58 -0.52 19.44 15.33
CA ALA A 58 -1.40 20.52 15.77
C ALA A 58 -1.78 20.42 17.26
N GLN A 59 -1.82 19.21 17.82
CA GLN A 59 -2.20 18.98 19.23
C GLN A 59 -1.03 19.11 20.21
N TYR A 60 0.20 18.81 19.80
CA TYR A 60 1.37 18.80 20.67
C TYR A 60 2.31 19.97 20.38
N SER A 61 2.71 20.71 21.40
CA SER A 61 3.67 21.83 21.27
C SER A 61 5.08 21.38 20.87
N TYR A 62 5.42 20.10 21.12
CA TYR A 62 6.74 19.54 20.83
C TYR A 62 6.76 18.83 19.45
N LEU A 63 6.80 19.63 18.38
CA LEU A 63 6.82 19.13 16.99
C LEU A 63 7.90 18.08 16.73
N TRP A 64 9.08 18.23 17.34
CA TRP A 64 10.19 17.29 17.18
C TRP A 64 9.85 15.87 17.67
N LEU A 65 9.07 15.74 18.75
CA LEU A 65 8.65 14.44 19.27
C LEU A 65 7.64 13.77 18.33
N VAL A 66 6.76 14.56 17.72
CA VAL A 66 5.82 14.06 16.71
C VAL A 66 6.59 13.53 15.50
N ILE A 67 7.53 14.31 14.96
CA ILE A 67 8.35 13.91 13.80
C ILE A 67 9.14 12.64 14.10
N LEU A 68 9.82 12.57 15.25
CA LEU A 68 10.59 11.38 15.64
C LEU A 68 9.67 10.18 15.85
N GLY A 69 8.56 10.35 16.55
CA GLY A 69 7.59 9.29 16.81
C GLY A 69 7.01 8.71 15.52
N THR A 70 6.60 9.55 14.58
CA THR A 70 6.05 9.10 13.29
C THR A 70 7.13 8.47 12.41
N THR A 71 8.34 9.01 12.41
CA THR A 71 9.47 8.43 11.67
C THR A 71 9.80 7.04 12.19
N VAL A 72 9.98 6.88 13.51
CA VAL A 72 10.26 5.58 14.13
C VAL A 72 9.10 4.62 13.92
N GLY A 73 7.86 5.07 14.09
CA GLY A 73 6.67 4.24 13.86
C GLY A 73 6.59 3.71 12.43
N MET A 74 6.83 4.56 11.43
CA MET A 74 6.85 4.13 10.03
C MET A 74 8.02 3.20 9.72
N LEU A 75 9.20 3.43 10.29
CA LEU A 75 10.33 2.50 10.12
C LEU A 75 10.02 1.13 10.73
N LEU A 76 9.41 1.09 11.92
CA LEU A 76 9.00 -0.16 12.56
C LEU A 76 7.91 -0.90 11.78
N ALA A 77 7.02 -0.19 11.09
CA ALA A 77 6.01 -0.81 10.24
C ALA A 77 6.60 -1.35 8.93
N ASN A 78 7.49 -0.59 8.27
CA ASN A 78 7.97 -0.91 6.92
C ASN A 78 9.21 -1.82 6.90
N VAL A 79 10.17 -1.63 7.80
CA VAL A 79 11.43 -2.41 7.78
C VAL A 79 11.19 -3.91 7.89
N PRO A 80 10.36 -4.42 8.81
CA PRO A 80 10.08 -5.86 8.88
C PRO A 80 9.41 -6.40 7.62
N VAL A 81 8.52 -5.60 7.01
CA VAL A 81 7.82 -5.97 5.76
C VAL A 81 8.80 -6.06 4.60
N VAL A 82 9.74 -5.10 4.48
CA VAL A 82 10.78 -5.13 3.44
C VAL A 82 11.71 -6.32 3.62
N LEU A 83 12.14 -6.61 4.85
CA LEU A 83 13.00 -7.76 5.15
C LEU A 83 12.29 -9.09 4.84
N ALA A 84 11.03 -9.22 5.26
CA ALA A 84 10.21 -10.40 4.96
C ALA A 84 9.95 -10.52 3.45
N GLY A 85 9.71 -9.40 2.77
CA GLY A 85 9.51 -9.32 1.32
C GLY A 85 10.75 -9.76 0.54
N ASN A 86 11.95 -9.34 0.96
CA ASN A 86 13.20 -9.78 0.34
C ASN A 86 13.39 -11.29 0.44
N PHE A 87 13.13 -11.87 1.63
CA PHE A 87 13.21 -13.32 1.82
C PHE A 87 12.13 -14.09 1.05
N ALA A 88 10.92 -13.54 0.97
CA ALA A 88 9.80 -14.15 0.27
C ALA A 88 9.95 -14.06 -1.27
N ALA A 89 10.56 -12.98 -1.79
CA ALA A 89 10.77 -12.76 -3.22
C ALA A 89 11.68 -13.82 -3.85
N GLU A 90 12.65 -14.36 -3.10
CA GLU A 90 13.51 -15.45 -3.59
C GLU A 90 12.77 -16.79 -3.71
N LYS A 91 11.63 -16.97 -3.00
CA LYS A 91 10.95 -18.27 -2.88
C LYS A 91 9.53 -18.29 -3.45
N LEU A 92 8.90 -17.15 -3.69
CA LEU A 92 7.52 -17.07 -4.12
C LEU A 92 7.39 -16.70 -5.61
N PRO A 93 6.74 -17.54 -6.44
CA PRO A 93 6.43 -17.17 -7.81
C PRO A 93 5.46 -15.98 -7.83
N LEU A 94 5.74 -15.00 -8.70
CA LEU A 94 4.93 -13.78 -8.84
C LEU A 94 3.44 -14.06 -9.09
N THR A 95 3.12 -15.18 -9.73
CA THR A 95 1.74 -15.63 -9.96
C THR A 95 0.99 -15.91 -8.65
N LEU A 96 1.65 -16.46 -7.63
CA LEU A 96 1.02 -16.69 -6.32
C LEU A 96 0.77 -15.37 -5.60
N ILE A 97 1.74 -14.45 -5.61
CA ILE A 97 1.59 -13.12 -5.00
C ILE A 97 0.40 -12.38 -5.61
N ARG A 98 0.29 -12.40 -6.94
CA ARG A 98 -0.81 -11.79 -7.67
C ARG A 98 -2.18 -12.39 -7.30
N ARG A 99 -2.28 -13.72 -7.26
CA ARG A 99 -3.53 -14.40 -6.88
C ARG A 99 -3.92 -14.13 -5.44
N LEU A 100 -2.95 -14.11 -4.52
CA LEU A 100 -3.18 -13.77 -3.12
C LEU A 100 -3.66 -12.32 -2.96
N ALA A 101 -3.04 -11.36 -3.66
CA ALA A 101 -3.46 -9.96 -3.65
C ALA A 101 -4.88 -9.79 -4.21
N ALA A 102 -5.18 -10.40 -5.37
CA ALA A 102 -6.52 -10.38 -5.95
C ALA A 102 -7.57 -11.00 -5.01
N CYS A 103 -7.24 -12.11 -4.35
CA CYS A 103 -8.09 -12.74 -3.34
C CYS A 103 -8.34 -11.80 -2.15
N ALA A 104 -7.30 -11.16 -1.62
CA ALA A 104 -7.43 -10.22 -0.51
C ALA A 104 -8.35 -9.03 -0.88
N PHE A 105 -8.16 -8.44 -2.07
CA PHE A 105 -9.05 -7.37 -2.55
C PHE A 105 -10.48 -7.85 -2.76
N PHE A 106 -10.68 -9.06 -3.27
CA PHE A 106 -12.01 -9.63 -3.43
C PHE A 106 -12.72 -9.84 -2.09
N VAL A 107 -12.01 -10.33 -1.07
CA VAL A 107 -12.54 -10.46 0.30
C VAL A 107 -12.93 -9.08 0.85
N LEU A 108 -12.09 -8.05 0.68
CA LEU A 108 -12.42 -6.69 1.09
C LEU A 108 -13.66 -6.14 0.36
N ALA A 109 -13.84 -6.47 -0.92
CA ALA A 109 -15.04 -6.11 -1.66
C ALA A 109 -16.30 -6.74 -1.05
N LEU A 110 -16.26 -8.05 -0.72
CA LEU A 110 -17.38 -8.73 -0.06
C LEU A 110 -17.69 -8.13 1.32
N VAL A 111 -16.67 -7.83 2.12
CA VAL A 111 -16.83 -7.18 3.43
C VAL A 111 -17.46 -5.79 3.26
N ALA A 112 -17.03 -5.03 2.26
CA ALA A 112 -17.59 -3.71 1.97
C ALA A 112 -19.07 -3.79 1.54
N VAL A 113 -19.45 -4.81 0.74
CA VAL A 113 -20.85 -5.06 0.36
C VAL A 113 -21.68 -5.44 1.59
N TYR A 114 -21.18 -6.35 2.42
CA TYR A 114 -21.86 -6.76 3.66
C TYR A 114 -22.11 -5.57 4.59
N LYS A 115 -21.09 -4.74 4.82
CA LYS A 115 -21.24 -3.51 5.61
C LYS A 115 -22.24 -2.53 4.99
N ALA A 116 -22.25 -2.39 3.66
CA ALA A 116 -23.21 -1.52 2.98
C ALA A 116 -24.66 -2.03 3.16
N MET A 117 -24.89 -3.34 3.08
CA MET A 117 -26.22 -3.93 3.30
C MET A 117 -26.72 -3.73 4.73
N GLN A 118 -25.85 -3.88 5.74
CA GLN A 118 -26.18 -3.60 7.14
C GLN A 118 -26.57 -2.13 7.36
N VAL A 119 -25.77 -1.19 6.84
CA VAL A 119 -26.06 0.25 6.99
C VAL A 119 -27.34 0.64 6.24
N SER A 120 -27.65 -0.03 5.13
CA SER A 120 -28.89 0.19 4.37
C SER A 120 -30.13 -0.44 5.02
N GLY A 121 -30.00 -1.16 6.13
CA GLY A 121 -31.12 -1.80 6.84
C GLY A 121 -31.78 -2.96 6.07
N TRP A 122 -31.10 -3.51 5.07
CA TRP A 122 -31.56 -4.69 4.33
C TRP A 122 -31.24 -6.00 5.08
N VAL A 123 -30.31 -5.96 6.05
CA VAL A 123 -29.87 -7.04 6.95
C VAL A 123 -29.56 -6.44 8.30
#